data_AF-A0A1V8Y748-F1
#
_entry.id   AF-A0A1V8Y748-F1
#
_cell.length_a   1.000
_cell.length_b   1.000
_cell.length_c   1.000
_cell.angle_alpha   90.00
_cell.angle_beta   90.00
_cell.angle_gamma   90.00
#
_symmetry.space_group_name_H-M   'P 1'
#
loop_
_entity.id
_entity.type
_entity.pdbx_description
1 polymer ?
#
loop_
_entity_poly.entity_id
_entity_poly.type
_entity_poly.pdbx_seq_one_letter_code
_entity_poly.pdbx_strand_id
1 'polypeptide(L)' 'MSEKAIDKINKLLNKYDYPLSVLSDVNYRLECCKEEAYVAQQVRYLENLVKFGKVNLKVENSK' A
#
# COMPACT_ATOMS: atom_id res chain seq x y z
N MET A 1 -13.89 -5.43 10.41
CA MET A 1 -12.81 -5.13 9.44
C MET A 1 -13.47 -4.74 8.14
N SER A 2 -13.22 -3.55 7.61
CA SER A 2 -13.65 -3.21 6.26
C SER A 2 -12.70 -3.91 5.29
N GLU A 3 -13.06 -5.13 4.85
CA GLU A 3 -12.27 -5.96 3.92
C GLU A 3 -11.76 -5.16 2.71
N LYS A 4 -12.53 -4.15 2.30
CA LYS A 4 -12.26 -3.24 1.18
C LYS A 4 -10.94 -2.47 1.29
N ALA A 5 -10.51 -2.06 2.48
CA ALA A 5 -9.32 -1.20 2.61
C ALA A 5 -8.02 -2.01 2.51
N ILE A 6 -7.98 -3.18 3.15
CA ILE A 6 -6.85 -4.12 3.04
C ILE A 6 -6.72 -4.63 1.60
N ASP A 7 -7.84 -4.93 0.93
CA ASP A 7 -7.83 -5.32 -0.48
C ASP A 7 -7.23 -4.25 -1.40
N LYS A 8 -7.50 -2.97 -1.12
CA LYS A 8 -6.89 -1.86 -1.86
C LYS A 8 -5.38 -1.79 -1.64
N ILE A 9 -4.92 -1.97 -0.39
CA ILE A 9 -3.49 -2.02 -0.08
C ILE A 9 -2.84 -3.15 -0.89
N ASN A 10 -3.39 -4.36 -0.82
CA ASN A 10 -2.85 -5.51 -1.56
C ASN A 10 -2.80 -5.26 -3.07
N LYS A 11 -3.83 -4.68 -3.66
CA LYS A 11 -3.84 -4.28 -5.08
C LYS A 11 -2.74 -3.29 -5.41
N LEU A 12 -2.53 -2.27 -4.58
CA LEU A 12 -1.46 -1.29 -4.76
C LEU A 12 -0.09 -1.97 -4.67
N LEU A 13 0.14 -2.76 -3.61
CA LEU A 13 1.41 -3.45 -3.37
C LEU A 13 1.76 -4.47 -4.45
N ASN A 14 0.76 -5.10 -5.07
CA ASN A 14 0.98 -6.01 -6.20
C ASN A 14 1.30 -5.26 -7.49
N LYS A 15 0.67 -4.10 -7.72
CA LYS A 15 0.79 -3.35 -8.98
C LYS A 15 2.03 -2.46 -9.07
N TYR A 16 2.50 -1.92 -7.94
CA TYR A 16 3.59 -0.94 -7.91
C TYR A 16 4.77 -1.42 -7.07
N ASP A 17 5.96 -1.00 -7.47
CA ASP A 17 7.21 -1.29 -6.77
C ASP A 17 7.47 -0.23 -5.69
N TYR A 18 7.01 -0.51 -4.48
CA TYR A 18 7.21 0.36 -3.32
C TYR A 18 8.58 0.08 -2.67
N PRO A 19 9.30 1.12 -2.23
CA PRO A 19 10.52 0.94 -1.44
C PRO A 19 10.26 0.11 -0.18
N LEU A 20 11.24 -0.70 0.23
CA LEU A 20 11.17 -1.53 1.45
C LEU A 20 10.80 -0.71 2.70
N SER A 21 11.27 0.54 2.80
CA SER A 21 10.93 1.44 3.89
C SER A 21 9.43 1.75 3.97
N VAL A 22 8.77 1.93 2.83
CA VAL A 22 7.32 2.14 2.74
C VAL A 22 6.56 0.88 3.14
N LEU A 23 7.01 -0.28 2.67
CA LEU A 23 6.40 -1.57 3.02
C LEU A 23 6.47 -1.84 4.53
N SER A 24 7.65 -1.59 5.13
CA SER A 24 7.87 -1.77 6.57
C SER A 24 7.00 -0.83 7.40
N ASP A 25 6.91 0.46 7.01
CA ASP A 25 6.09 1.44 7.72
C ASP A 25 4.58 1.10 7.65
N VAL A 26 4.08 0.75 6.47
CA VAL A 26 2.67 0.33 6.31
C VAL A 26 2.39 -0.94 7.11
N ASN A 27 3.27 -1.95 7.06
CA ASN A 27 3.07 -3.19 7.82
C ASN A 27 3.01 -2.92 9.32
N TYR A 28 3.97 -2.15 9.86
CA TYR A 28 4.01 -1.79 11.27
C TYR A 28 2.73 -1.05 11.71
N ARG A 29 2.23 -0.12 10.90
CA ARG A 29 1.00 0.62 11.19
C ARG A 29 -0.23 -0.28 11.22
N LEU A 30 -0.32 -1.23 10.29
CA LEU A 30 -1.43 -2.19 10.22
C LEU A 30 -1.39 -3.22 11.37
N GLU A 31 -0.21 -3.55 11.89
CA GLU A 31 -0.06 -4.37 13.10
C GLU A 31 -0.46 -3.60 14.35
N CYS A 32 -0.06 -2.33 14.45
CA CYS A 32 -0.31 -1.48 15.62
C CYS A 32 -1.78 -1.07 15.77
N CYS A 33 -2.48 -0.75 14.67
CA CYS A 33 -3.87 -0.30 14.72
C CYS A 33 -4.65 -0.72 13.47
N LYS A 34 -5.81 -1.36 13.69
CA LYS A 34 -6.69 -1.88 12.64
C LYS A 34 -8.01 -1.10 12.52
N GLU A 35 -8.07 0.09 13.13
CA GLU A 35 -9.23 0.96 12.97
C GLU A 35 -9.39 1.38 11.51
N GLU A 36 -10.63 1.37 11.02
CA GLU A 36 -10.94 1.59 9.61
C GLU A 36 -10.39 2.93 9.09
N ALA A 37 -10.54 4.00 9.88
CA ALA A 37 -10.00 5.30 9.54
C ALA A 37 -8.47 5.27 9.42
N TYR A 38 -7.79 4.49 10.26
CA TYR A 38 -6.33 4.38 10.24
C TYR A 38 -5.82 3.56 9.04
N VAL A 39 -6.51 2.47 8.71
CA VAL A 39 -6.22 1.68 7.49
C VAL A 39 -6.46 2.52 6.23
N ALA A 40 -7.52 3.34 6.20
CA ALA A 40 -7.79 4.25 5.08
C ALA A 40 -6.69 5.30 4.89
N GLN A 41 -6.02 5.75 5.97
CA GLN A 41 -4.85 6.62 5.86
C GLN A 41 -3.70 5.93 5.14
N GLN A 42 -3.49 4.62 5.36
CA GLN A 42 -2.43 3.86 4.69
C GLN A 42 -2.71 3.71 3.19
N VAL A 43 -3.97 3.45 2.82
CA VAL A 43 -4.40 3.45 1.40
C VAL A 43 -4.05 4.77 0.74
N ARG A 44 -4.46 5.90 1.34
CA ARG A 44 -4.22 7.24 0.80
C ARG A 44 -2.72 7.54 0.65
N TYR A 45 -1.91 7.11 1.61
CA TYR A 45 -0.47 7.28 1.54
C TYR A 45 0.13 6.57 0.33
N LEU A 46 -0.20 5.30 0.12
CA LEU A 46 0.24 4.52 -1.04
C LEU A 46 -0.25 5.12 -2.37
N GLU A 47 -1.53 5.51 -2.46
CA GLU A 47 -2.10 6.17 -3.64
C GLU A 47 -1.38 7.49 -3.98
N ASN A 48 -0.99 8.26 -2.96
CA ASN A 48 -0.25 9.49 -3.17
C ASN A 48 1.14 9.24 -3.76
N LEU A 49 1.86 8.20 -3.30
CA LEU A 49 3.17 7.85 -3.87
C LEU A 49 3.04 7.53 -5.36
N VAL A 50 1.98 6.82 -5.76
CA VAL A 50 1.66 6.59 -7.18
C VAL A 50 1.35 7.89 -7.91
N LYS A 51 0.43 8.71 -7.37
CA LYS A 51 -0.02 9.96 -7.98
C LYS A 51 1.14 10.94 -8.21
N PHE A 52 2.12 10.98 -7.32
CA PHE A 52 3.29 11.86 -7.41
C PHE A 52 4.47 11.22 -8.15
N GLY A 53 4.29 10.06 -8.79
CA GLY A 53 5.35 9.38 -9.56
C GLY A 53 6.54 8.96 -8.70
N LYS A 54 6.32 8.67 -7.42
CA LYS A 54 7.37 8.24 -6.48
C LYS A 54 7.64 6.74 -6.52
N VAL A 55 6.79 5.98 -7.21
CA VAL A 55 6.91 4.54 -7.40
C VAL A 55 6.60 4.18 -8.84
N ASN A 56 7.21 3.10 -9.31
CA ASN A 56 7.00 2.58 -10.66
C ASN A 56 5.97 1.46 -10.65
N LEU A 57 5.35 1.20 -11.81
CA LEU A 57 4.62 -0.05 -12.02
C LEU A 57 5.62 -1.21 -11.94
N LYS A 58 5.21 -2.33 -11.33
CA LYS A 58 6.01 -3.56 -11.42
C LYS A 58 6.01 -4.00 -12.88
N VAL A 59 7.20 -4.28 -13.41
CA VAL A 59 7.33 -4.98 -14.68
C VAL A 59 7.07 -6.45 -14.37
N GLU A 60 5.94 -6.99 -14.85
CA GLU A 60 5.73 -8.42 -14.82
C GLU A 60 6.77 -9.06 -15.75
N ASN A 61 7.82 -9.62 -15.16
CA ASN A 61 8.67 -10.57 -15.86
C ASN A 61 7.85 -11.84 -16.03
N SER A 62 7.07 -11.91 -17.11
CA SER A 62 6.54 -13.17 -17.64
C SER A 62 7.74 -14.05 -17.98
N LYS A 63 8.13 -14.93 -17.05
CA LYS A 63 8.99 -16.07 -17.32
C LYS A 63 8.16 -17.23 -17.85
#